data_AF-A0A965Q4S6-F1
#
_entry.id   AF-A0A965Q4S6-F1
#
_cell.length_a   1.000
_cell.length_b   1.000
_cell.length_c   1.000
_cell.angle_alpha   90.00
_cell.angle_beta   90.00
_cell.angle_gamma   90.00
#
_symmetry.space_group_name_H-M   'P 1'
#
loop_
_entity.id
_entity.type
_entity.pdbx_description
1 polymer ?
#
loop_
_entity_poly.entity_id
_entity_poly.type
_entity_poly.pdbx_seq_one_letter_code
_entity_poly.pdbx_strand_id
1 'polypeptide(L)'
;AKSVDRDLAILSQKAVDSLEARLSKDTNLNSGWADAFTDIATQAVRLKKGVYFKYVQLEGLRMPEMVSIQCKGGLTLEAFGEEKIHALIYLITPEDQPLLHMRIIGHMAELIEAEEFLDRWIAAKSERELKQVLLSDERLIHVRLQENTPTEEWIDKAIMELQLPGECLVTIIERNNDIVIPKGKTRLQSGDVLSILGYPKDIIELREWLDSIT
;
A
#
# COMPACT_ATOMS: atom_id res chain seq x y z
N ALA A 1 3.89 -4.25 -10.72
CA ALA A 1 3.74 -4.90 -12.04
C ALA A 1 3.48 -6.40 -11.88
N LYS A 2 2.83 -7.02 -12.87
CA LYS A 2 2.63 -8.49 -12.91
C LYS A 2 3.57 -9.07 -13.94
N SER A 3 4.29 -10.15 -13.61
CA SER A 3 5.19 -10.82 -14.53
C SER A 3 4.98 -12.33 -14.52
N VAL A 4 5.14 -12.95 -15.69
CA VAL A 4 5.17 -14.41 -15.87
C VAL A 4 6.59 -14.94 -16.08
N ASP A 5 7.57 -14.04 -16.23
CA ASP A 5 8.98 -14.38 -16.42
C ASP A 5 9.51 -15.09 -15.18
N ARG A 6 10.43 -16.03 -15.43
CA ARG A 6 11.04 -16.86 -14.40
C ARG A 6 12.53 -16.60 -14.22
N ASP A 7 13.02 -15.51 -14.79
CA ASP A 7 14.42 -15.12 -14.70
C ASP A 7 14.52 -13.87 -13.82
N LEU A 8 15.31 -13.96 -12.76
CA LEU A 8 15.50 -12.88 -11.81
C LEU A 8 16.14 -11.64 -12.45
N ALA A 9 17.06 -11.81 -13.40
CA ALA A 9 17.71 -10.71 -14.09
C ALA A 9 16.69 -9.93 -14.93
N ILE A 10 15.80 -10.65 -15.63
CA ILE A 10 14.71 -10.04 -16.40
C ILE A 10 13.75 -9.27 -15.49
N LEU A 11 13.37 -9.86 -14.35
CA LEU A 11 12.48 -9.20 -13.39
C LEU A 11 13.13 -7.97 -12.74
N SER A 12 14.42 -8.05 -12.43
CA SER A 12 15.19 -6.92 -11.88
C SER A 12 15.30 -5.80 -12.91
N GLN A 13 15.58 -6.13 -14.18
CA GLN A 13 15.60 -5.14 -15.25
C GLN A 13 14.24 -4.47 -15.43
N LYS A 14 13.14 -5.22 -15.40
CA LYS A 14 11.79 -4.64 -15.46
C LYS A 14 11.50 -3.69 -14.29
N ALA A 15 12.03 -3.98 -13.10
CA ALA A 15 11.91 -3.09 -11.96
C ALA A 15 12.70 -1.79 -12.19
N VAL A 16 13.94 -1.90 -12.66
CA VAL A 16 14.80 -0.77 -13.03
C VAL A 16 14.14 0.10 -14.09
N ASP A 17 13.70 -0.47 -15.21
CA ASP A 17 13.04 0.26 -16.30
C ASP A 17 11.81 1.02 -15.79
N SER A 18 11.02 0.39 -14.90
CA SER A 18 9.85 1.03 -14.30
C SER A 18 10.23 2.17 -13.35
N LEU A 19 11.35 2.08 -12.64
CA LEU A 19 11.85 3.14 -11.76
C LEU A 19 12.45 4.28 -12.58
N GLU A 20 13.27 3.98 -13.59
CA GLU A 20 13.86 4.96 -14.51
C GLU A 20 12.78 5.80 -15.20
N ALA A 21 11.70 5.18 -15.68
CA ALA A 21 10.60 5.91 -16.30
C ALA A 21 9.97 6.96 -15.36
N ARG A 22 9.93 6.70 -14.05
CA ARG A 22 9.38 7.65 -13.05
C ARG A 22 10.40 8.71 -12.66
N LEU A 23 11.65 8.28 -12.49
CA LEU A 23 12.79 9.07 -12.04
C LEU A 23 13.36 9.97 -13.12
N SER A 24 13.11 9.69 -14.41
CA SER A 24 13.53 10.52 -15.55
C SER A 24 13.03 11.98 -15.48
N LYS A 25 12.06 12.28 -14.61
CA LYS A 25 11.58 13.62 -14.31
C LYS A 25 12.48 14.42 -13.35
N ASP A 26 13.39 13.75 -12.65
CA ASP A 26 14.36 14.34 -11.73
C ASP A 26 15.75 14.38 -12.41
N THR A 27 16.13 15.57 -12.89
CA THR A 27 17.37 15.79 -13.68
C THR A 27 18.66 15.75 -12.87
N ASN A 28 18.59 15.60 -11.54
CA ASN A 28 19.74 15.71 -10.62
C ASN A 28 20.10 14.37 -9.95
N LEU A 29 19.60 13.24 -10.46
CA LEU A 29 19.89 11.93 -9.88
C LEU A 29 21.28 11.44 -10.29
N ASN A 30 22.00 10.89 -9.32
CA ASN A 30 23.30 10.29 -9.58
C ASN A 30 23.16 9.02 -10.44
N SER A 31 24.09 8.78 -11.37
CA SER A 31 24.06 7.60 -12.25
C SER A 31 24.57 6.35 -11.52
N GLY A 32 24.02 5.17 -11.82
CA GLY A 32 24.53 3.87 -11.32
C GLY A 32 23.69 3.17 -10.24
N TRP A 33 22.58 3.77 -9.80
CA TRP A 33 21.64 3.10 -8.88
C TRP A 33 20.95 1.88 -9.50
N ALA A 34 20.85 1.83 -10.83
CA ALA A 34 20.29 0.69 -11.57
C ALA A 34 21.10 -0.60 -11.33
N ASP A 35 22.43 -0.49 -11.33
CA ASP A 35 23.34 -1.61 -11.05
C ASP A 35 23.17 -2.12 -9.61
N ALA A 36 22.81 -1.23 -8.69
CA ALA A 36 22.49 -1.62 -7.34
C ALA A 36 21.24 -2.51 -7.28
N PHE A 37 20.38 -2.59 -8.30
CA PHE A 37 19.23 -3.50 -8.34
C PHE A 37 19.42 -4.77 -9.15
N THR A 38 20.41 -4.83 -10.06
CA THR A 38 20.63 -6.00 -10.92
C THR A 38 21.19 -7.21 -10.16
N ASP A 39 21.93 -7.02 -9.07
CA ASP A 39 22.37 -8.11 -8.18
C ASP A 39 21.44 -8.30 -6.96
N ILE A 40 20.16 -8.59 -7.20
CA ILE A 40 19.20 -8.81 -6.11
C ILE A 40 19.46 -10.11 -5.33
N ALA A 41 20.16 -11.08 -5.93
CA ALA A 41 20.42 -12.38 -5.32
C ALA A 41 21.29 -12.32 -4.06
N THR A 42 22.20 -11.34 -3.95
CA THR A 42 23.17 -11.25 -2.84
C THR A 42 22.76 -10.27 -1.74
N GLN A 43 21.84 -9.33 -2.01
CA GLN A 43 21.54 -8.21 -1.13
C GLN A 43 20.04 -8.04 -0.78
N ALA A 44 19.17 -8.92 -1.28
CA ALA A 44 17.76 -8.88 -0.88
C ALA A 44 17.57 -9.30 0.58
N VAL A 45 16.72 -8.56 1.29
CA VAL A 45 16.22 -8.91 2.61
C VAL A 45 14.98 -9.78 2.44
N ARG A 46 14.93 -10.91 3.14
CA ARG A 46 13.74 -11.76 3.23
C ARG A 46 12.86 -11.23 4.37
N LEU A 47 11.68 -10.71 4.04
CA LEU A 47 10.71 -10.22 5.04
C LEU A 47 9.78 -11.34 5.53
N LYS A 48 9.38 -12.24 4.62
CA LYS A 48 8.58 -13.43 4.92
C LYS A 48 8.92 -14.51 3.89
N LYS A 49 8.57 -15.76 4.20
CA LYS A 49 8.64 -16.84 3.22
C LYS A 49 7.88 -16.44 1.94
N GLY A 50 8.58 -16.42 0.80
CA GLY A 50 8.07 -16.05 -0.52
C GLY A 50 8.10 -14.55 -0.83
N VAL A 51 8.60 -13.69 0.08
CA VAL A 51 8.60 -12.24 -0.07
C VAL A 51 9.99 -11.67 0.18
N TYR A 52 10.57 -11.10 -0.87
CA TYR A 52 11.90 -10.52 -0.85
C TYR A 52 11.85 -9.03 -1.19
N PHE A 53 12.69 -8.29 -0.49
CA PHE A 53 12.71 -6.84 -0.49
C PHE A 53 14.14 -6.34 -0.69
N LYS A 54 14.33 -5.38 -1.59
CA LYS A 54 15.61 -4.72 -1.82
C LYS A 54 15.42 -3.22 -1.78
N TYR A 55 16.30 -2.53 -1.05
CA TYR A 55 16.29 -1.07 -0.99
C TYR A 55 17.64 -0.47 -1.33
N VAL A 56 17.61 0.73 -1.88
CA VAL A 56 18.78 1.57 -2.19
C VAL A 56 18.48 3.00 -1.77
N GLN A 57 19.48 3.71 -1.29
CA GLN A 57 19.41 5.15 -1.05
C GLN A 57 20.03 5.88 -2.24
N LEU A 58 19.41 6.99 -2.66
CA LEU A 58 19.84 7.76 -3.82
C LEU A 58 19.94 9.24 -3.47
N GLU A 59 21.13 9.80 -3.70
CA GLU A 59 21.38 11.23 -3.60
C GLU A 59 20.54 12.02 -4.63
N GLY A 60 19.98 13.16 -4.22
CA GLY A 60 19.19 14.04 -5.08
C GLY A 60 17.74 13.57 -5.32
N LEU A 61 17.35 12.40 -4.81
CA LEU A 61 15.97 11.92 -4.89
C LEU A 61 15.06 12.72 -3.94
N ARG A 62 13.93 13.21 -4.44
CA ARG A 62 13.01 14.04 -3.64
C ARG A 62 12.02 13.24 -2.82
N MET A 63 11.52 12.13 -3.38
CA MET A 63 10.52 11.28 -2.74
C MET A 63 10.87 9.80 -2.95
N PRO A 64 10.51 8.91 -2.01
CA PRO A 64 10.66 7.48 -2.19
C PRO A 64 9.90 6.97 -3.42
N GLU A 65 10.50 6.01 -4.11
CA GLU A 65 9.87 5.30 -5.22
C GLU A 65 9.90 3.80 -4.96
N MET A 66 8.78 3.13 -5.20
CA MET A 66 8.64 1.70 -4.98
C MET A 66 8.10 1.00 -6.23
N VAL A 67 8.69 -0.15 -6.56
CA VAL A 67 8.16 -1.10 -7.53
C VAL A 67 8.05 -2.45 -6.88
N SER A 68 6.86 -3.04 -6.97
CA SER A 68 6.62 -4.41 -6.54
C SER A 68 6.26 -5.28 -7.74
N ILE A 69 6.74 -6.52 -7.73
CA ILE A 69 6.52 -7.52 -8.78
C ILE A 69 5.84 -8.73 -8.17
N GLN A 70 4.66 -9.06 -8.69
CA GLN A 70 3.96 -10.31 -8.39
C GLN A 70 4.50 -11.41 -9.30
N CYS A 71 5.18 -12.41 -8.73
CA CYS A 71 5.74 -13.57 -9.44
C CYS A 71 4.69 -14.69 -9.52
N LYS A 72 3.92 -14.73 -10.62
CA LYS A 72 2.83 -15.71 -10.78
C LYS A 72 3.36 -17.14 -10.82
N GLY A 73 2.73 -18.03 -10.04
CA GLY A 73 3.10 -19.45 -9.97
C GLY A 73 4.29 -19.76 -9.03
N GLY A 74 4.91 -18.73 -8.47
CA GLY A 74 6.10 -18.86 -7.63
C GLY A 74 7.36 -19.07 -8.47
N LEU A 75 8.39 -18.30 -8.15
CA LEU A 75 9.70 -18.36 -8.79
C LEU A 75 10.67 -19.10 -7.85
N THR A 76 11.25 -20.20 -8.32
CA THR A 76 12.31 -20.91 -7.59
C THR A 76 13.66 -20.46 -8.12
N LEU A 77 14.56 -20.08 -7.22
CA LEU A 77 15.89 -19.57 -7.56
C LEU A 77 16.90 -20.23 -6.65
N GLU A 78 17.98 -20.77 -7.23
CA GLU A 78 19.04 -21.44 -6.46
C GLU A 78 19.63 -20.53 -5.38
N ALA A 79 19.79 -19.23 -5.66
CA ALA A 79 20.28 -18.23 -4.70
C ALA A 79 19.39 -18.08 -3.44
N PHE A 80 18.12 -18.47 -3.53
CA PHE A 80 17.14 -18.39 -2.45
C PHE A 80 16.66 -19.78 -1.98
N GLY A 81 17.36 -20.84 -2.38
CA GLY A 81 17.05 -22.23 -2.05
C GLY A 81 15.82 -22.79 -2.78
N GLU A 82 15.16 -23.79 -2.20
CA GLU A 82 13.99 -24.46 -2.79
C GLU A 82 12.68 -23.66 -2.66
N GLU A 83 12.76 -22.44 -2.13
CA GLU A 83 11.60 -21.60 -1.86
C GLU A 83 10.99 -21.02 -3.13
N LYS A 84 9.65 -20.92 -3.14
CA LYS A 84 8.93 -20.18 -4.18
C LYS A 84 8.77 -18.72 -3.77
N ILE A 85 9.34 -17.84 -4.59
CA ILE A 85 9.23 -16.40 -4.47
C ILE A 85 7.97 -15.94 -5.19
N HIS A 86 7.13 -15.21 -4.48
CA HIS A 86 5.85 -14.71 -4.95
C HIS A 86 5.82 -13.18 -5.05
N ALA A 87 6.67 -12.51 -4.26
CA ALA A 87 6.80 -11.05 -4.26
C ALA A 87 8.27 -10.64 -4.27
N LEU A 88 8.61 -9.74 -5.19
CA LEU A 88 9.86 -8.97 -5.19
C LEU A 88 9.52 -7.50 -5.06
N ILE A 89 10.06 -6.82 -4.05
CA ILE A 89 9.79 -5.41 -3.77
C ILE A 89 11.10 -4.64 -3.85
N TYR A 90 11.10 -3.56 -4.60
CA TYR A 90 12.23 -2.67 -4.85
C TYR A 90 11.85 -1.29 -4.33
N LEU A 91 12.69 -0.71 -3.46
CA LEU A 91 12.48 0.61 -2.88
C LEU A 91 13.71 1.49 -3.11
N ILE A 92 13.51 2.69 -3.65
CA ILE A 92 14.51 3.75 -3.65
C ILE A 92 14.07 4.82 -2.67
N THR A 93 14.99 5.31 -1.84
CA THR A 93 14.71 6.37 -0.86
C THR A 93 15.74 7.49 -0.96
N PRO A 94 15.36 8.74 -0.63
CA PRO A 94 16.30 9.84 -0.49
C PRO A 94 17.40 9.52 0.53
N GLU A 95 18.66 9.79 0.16
CA GLU A 95 19.81 9.60 1.05
C GLU A 95 19.85 10.61 2.21
N ASP A 96 19.39 11.84 1.96
CA ASP A 96 19.35 12.94 2.93
C ASP A 96 18.31 12.77 4.05
N GLN A 97 17.48 11.72 3.97
CA GLN A 97 16.48 11.36 4.98
C GLN A 97 16.80 10.00 5.64
N PRO A 98 17.77 9.96 6.58
CA PRO A 98 18.35 8.71 7.08
C PRO A 98 17.36 7.83 7.85
N LEU A 99 16.24 8.35 8.38
CA LEU A 99 15.24 7.53 9.08
C LEU A 99 14.08 7.08 8.21
N LEU A 100 13.92 7.64 7.02
CA LEU A 100 12.74 7.41 6.19
C LEU A 100 12.66 5.96 5.71
N HIS A 101 13.77 5.44 5.21
CA HIS A 101 13.83 4.07 4.70
C HIS A 101 13.55 3.05 5.81
N MET A 102 14.07 3.26 7.03
CA MET A 102 13.77 2.41 8.19
C MET A 102 12.28 2.41 8.55
N ARG A 103 11.61 3.57 8.48
CA ARG A 103 10.17 3.67 8.72
C ARG A 103 9.36 2.92 7.66
N ILE A 104 9.71 3.08 6.39
CA ILE A 104 9.03 2.38 5.29
C ILE A 104 9.24 0.88 5.42
N ILE A 105 10.47 0.42 5.67
CA ILE A 105 10.80 -0.99 5.81
C ILE A 105 10.06 -1.61 7.00
N GLY A 106 10.05 -0.94 8.16
CA GLY A 106 9.30 -1.40 9.33
C GLY A 106 7.81 -1.56 9.03
N HIS A 107 7.20 -0.55 8.40
CA HIS A 107 5.79 -0.62 8.00
C HIS A 107 5.50 -1.74 7.00
N MET A 108 6.36 -1.91 5.99
CA MET A 108 6.24 -2.99 5.01
C MET A 108 6.37 -4.36 5.69
N ALA A 109 7.31 -4.51 6.63
CA ALA A 109 7.48 -5.75 7.39
C ALA A 109 6.19 -6.10 8.17
N GLU A 110 5.62 -5.12 8.88
CA GLU A 110 4.35 -5.30 9.61
C GLU A 110 3.21 -5.76 8.67
N LEU A 111 3.05 -5.11 7.51
CA LEU A 111 2.02 -5.48 6.53
C LEU A 111 2.24 -6.86 5.93
N ILE A 112 3.49 -7.22 5.64
CA ILE A 112 3.85 -8.50 5.02
C ILE A 112 3.74 -9.66 6.02
N GLU A 113 4.03 -9.42 7.29
CA GLU A 113 3.92 -10.42 8.35
C GLU A 113 2.49 -10.88 8.59
N ALA A 114 1.48 -10.03 8.33
CA ALA A 114 0.07 -10.37 8.45
C ALA A 114 -0.27 -11.73 7.79
N GLU A 115 -1.06 -12.57 8.48
CA GLU A 115 -1.29 -13.97 8.09
C GLU A 115 -1.78 -14.10 6.63
N GLU A 116 -2.72 -13.27 6.23
CA GLU A 116 -3.36 -13.31 4.91
C GLU A 116 -2.63 -12.53 3.81
N PHE A 117 -1.49 -11.87 4.10
CA PHE A 117 -0.80 -11.02 3.12
C PHE A 117 -0.51 -11.79 1.83
N LEU A 118 0.13 -12.96 1.96
CA LEU A 118 0.62 -13.70 0.80
C LEU A 118 -0.53 -14.26 -0.05
N ASP A 119 -1.61 -14.70 0.60
CA ASP A 119 -2.80 -15.21 -0.09
C ASP A 119 -3.49 -14.11 -0.89
N ARG A 120 -3.69 -12.93 -0.27
CA ARG A 120 -4.23 -11.76 -0.97
C ARG A 120 -3.31 -11.30 -2.09
N TRP A 121 -2.00 -11.27 -1.84
CA TRP A 121 -0.99 -10.91 -2.83
C TRP A 121 -1.02 -11.84 -4.03
N ILE A 122 -1.11 -13.16 -3.83
CA ILE A 122 -1.16 -14.16 -4.92
C ILE A 122 -2.51 -14.08 -5.66
N ALA A 123 -3.61 -13.89 -4.94
CA ALA A 123 -4.95 -13.83 -5.51
C ALA A 123 -5.19 -12.57 -6.35
N ALA A 124 -4.51 -11.47 -6.04
CA ALA A 124 -4.68 -10.19 -6.72
C ALA A 124 -4.54 -10.32 -8.25
N LYS A 125 -5.52 -9.79 -9.00
CA LYS A 125 -5.64 -9.91 -10.46
C LYS A 125 -5.35 -8.61 -11.21
N SER A 126 -5.45 -7.46 -10.55
CA SER A 126 -5.12 -6.13 -11.09
C SER A 126 -3.93 -5.47 -10.39
N GLU A 127 -3.42 -4.36 -10.94
CA GLU A 127 -2.44 -3.51 -10.25
C GLU A 127 -3.06 -2.78 -9.04
N ARG A 128 -4.34 -2.39 -9.15
CA ARG A 128 -5.09 -1.76 -8.04
C ARG A 128 -5.13 -2.68 -6.82
N GLU A 129 -5.49 -3.96 -7.01
CA GLU A 129 -5.50 -4.95 -5.93
C GLU A 129 -4.11 -5.18 -5.32
N LEU A 130 -3.05 -5.21 -6.13
CA LEU A 130 -1.68 -5.34 -5.61
C LEU A 130 -1.26 -4.13 -4.77
N LYS A 131 -1.66 -2.91 -5.19
CA LYS A 131 -1.42 -1.70 -4.42
C LYS A 131 -2.18 -1.72 -3.10
N GLN A 132 -3.44 -2.15 -3.11
CA GLN A 132 -4.23 -2.31 -1.89
C GLN A 132 -3.51 -3.23 -0.89
N VAL A 133 -3.11 -4.43 -1.32
CA VAL A 133 -2.41 -5.40 -0.45
C VAL A 133 -1.11 -4.85 0.17
N LEU A 134 -0.34 -4.03 -0.55
CA LEU A 134 0.93 -3.45 -0.05
C LEU A 134 0.78 -2.15 0.74
N LEU A 135 -0.31 -1.41 0.52
CA LEU A 135 -0.59 -0.14 1.18
C LEU A 135 -1.66 -0.31 2.28
N SER A 136 -1.94 -1.56 2.64
CA SER A 136 -3.00 -2.04 3.52
C SER A 136 -2.90 -1.60 5.00
N ASP A 137 -2.31 -0.44 5.35
CA ASP A 137 -2.84 0.26 6.55
C ASP A 137 -4.19 0.92 6.21
N GLU A 138 -5.06 0.07 5.69
CA GLU A 138 -6.39 0.31 5.17
C GLU A 138 -7.41 0.12 6.28
N ARG A 139 -6.99 -0.02 7.53
CA ARG A 139 -7.94 -0.20 8.63
C ARG A 139 -8.65 1.09 8.96
N LEU A 140 -8.09 2.25 8.60
CA LEU A 140 -8.67 3.56 8.88
C LEU A 140 -8.95 4.31 7.57
N ILE A 141 -10.12 4.93 7.48
CA ILE A 141 -10.47 5.88 6.43
C ILE A 141 -11.08 7.13 7.04
N HIS A 142 -10.77 8.29 6.43
CA HIS A 142 -11.42 9.55 6.73
C HIS A 142 -12.46 9.86 5.65
N VAL A 143 -13.72 10.03 6.07
CA VAL A 143 -14.85 10.29 5.17
C VAL A 143 -15.48 11.63 5.52
N ARG A 144 -15.53 12.55 4.55
CA ARG A 144 -16.22 13.82 4.72
C ARG A 144 -17.66 13.69 4.27
N LEU A 145 -18.60 14.12 5.10
CA LEU A 145 -20.03 14.13 4.75
C LEU A 145 -20.36 15.38 3.93
N GLN A 146 -20.85 15.18 2.71
CA GLN A 146 -21.17 16.26 1.77
C GLN A 146 -22.45 15.94 1.00
N GLU A 147 -23.28 16.96 0.80
CA GLU A 147 -24.43 16.90 -0.11
C GLU A 147 -23.96 16.64 -1.55
N ASN A 148 -24.79 15.96 -2.36
CA ASN A 148 -24.49 15.56 -3.74
C ASN A 148 -23.30 14.59 -3.88
N THR A 149 -23.01 13.83 -2.82
CA THR A 149 -22.04 12.72 -2.84
C THR A 149 -22.70 11.47 -2.25
N PRO A 150 -22.14 10.26 -2.41
CA PRO A 150 -22.69 9.07 -1.75
C PRO A 150 -22.89 9.26 -0.24
N THR A 151 -22.04 10.05 0.42
CA THR A 151 -22.13 10.29 1.87
C THR A 151 -23.33 11.12 2.33
N GLU A 152 -24.09 11.71 1.41
CA GLU A 152 -25.31 12.46 1.72
C GLU A 152 -26.33 11.59 2.46
N GLU A 153 -26.39 10.28 2.16
CA GLU A 153 -27.31 9.37 2.84
C GLU A 153 -27.03 9.19 4.34
N TRP A 154 -25.86 9.61 4.84
CA TRP A 154 -25.51 9.55 6.26
C TRP A 154 -25.80 10.85 7.01
N ILE A 155 -26.08 11.95 6.30
CA ILE A 155 -26.40 13.24 6.92
C ILE A 155 -27.71 13.12 7.72
N ASP A 156 -27.75 13.76 8.89
CA ASP A 156 -28.84 13.75 9.87
C ASP A 156 -29.16 12.40 10.52
N LYS A 157 -28.50 11.30 10.11
CA LYS A 157 -28.62 9.99 10.76
C LYS A 157 -27.78 9.91 12.03
N ALA A 158 -28.24 9.14 13.02
CA ALA A 158 -27.39 8.71 14.11
C ALA A 158 -26.42 7.62 13.63
N ILE A 159 -25.22 7.54 14.23
CA ILE A 159 -24.19 6.55 13.87
C ILE A 159 -24.72 5.12 13.82
N MET A 160 -25.62 4.76 14.73
CA MET A 160 -26.20 3.41 14.78
C MET A 160 -27.20 3.11 13.65
N GLU A 161 -27.57 4.11 12.85
CA GLU A 161 -28.45 3.97 11.69
C GLU A 161 -27.66 3.79 10.39
N LEU A 162 -26.33 3.94 10.43
CA LEU A 162 -25.47 3.79 9.25
C LEU A 162 -25.40 2.33 8.82
N GLN A 163 -25.45 2.12 7.51
CA GLN A 163 -25.18 0.82 6.89
C GLN A 163 -23.70 0.77 6.53
N LEU A 164 -22.85 0.44 7.51
CA LEU A 164 -21.42 0.21 7.26
C LEU A 164 -21.16 -1.26 6.97
N PRO A 165 -20.19 -1.58 6.09
CA PRO A 165 -19.82 -2.96 5.80
C PRO A 165 -19.13 -3.63 6.99
N GLY A 166 -19.42 -4.91 7.19
CA GLY A 166 -18.77 -5.78 8.18
C GLY A 166 -18.66 -5.19 9.58
N GLU A 167 -17.44 -5.17 10.12
CA GLU A 167 -17.15 -4.67 11.48
C GLU A 167 -16.46 -3.30 11.44
N CYS A 168 -17.13 -2.32 10.82
CA CYS A 168 -16.68 -0.93 10.86
C CYS A 168 -17.15 -0.19 12.11
N LEU A 169 -16.30 0.70 12.62
CA LEU A 169 -16.51 1.53 13.80
C LEU A 169 -16.15 2.99 13.49
N VAL A 170 -17.09 3.90 13.68
CA VAL A 170 -16.78 5.35 13.72
C VAL A 170 -16.08 5.64 15.04
N THR A 171 -14.82 6.06 14.97
CA THR A 171 -13.94 6.26 16.14
C THR A 171 -13.87 7.71 16.59
N ILE A 172 -13.84 8.65 15.65
CA ILE A 172 -13.74 10.10 15.87
C ILE A 172 -14.61 10.80 14.83
N ILE A 173 -15.25 11.90 15.24
CA ILE A 173 -15.87 12.86 14.33
C ILE A 173 -15.17 14.21 14.51
N GLU A 174 -14.65 14.79 13.45
CA GLU A 174 -14.19 16.18 13.42
C GLU A 174 -15.30 17.07 12.90
N ARG A 175 -15.72 18.05 13.71
CA ARG A 175 -16.80 18.99 13.39
C ARG A 175 -16.36 20.39 13.77
N ASN A 176 -16.36 21.33 12.83
CA ASN A 176 -15.99 22.73 13.07
C ASN A 176 -14.63 22.87 13.80
N ASN A 177 -13.64 22.06 13.42
CA ASN A 177 -12.32 21.94 14.08
C ASN A 177 -12.31 21.38 15.52
N ASP A 178 -13.44 20.90 16.03
CA ASP A 178 -13.51 20.19 17.32
C ASP A 178 -13.58 18.67 17.13
N ILE A 179 -13.02 17.93 18.10
CA ILE A 179 -13.13 16.48 18.17
C ILE A 179 -14.38 16.10 18.97
N VAL A 180 -15.26 15.32 18.36
CA VAL A 180 -16.45 14.74 18.98
C VAL A 180 -16.23 13.23 19.12
N ILE A 181 -16.35 12.72 20.35
CA ILE A 181 -16.30 11.28 20.62
C ILE A 181 -17.66 10.66 20.29
N PRO A 182 -17.74 9.79 19.26
CA PRO A 182 -18.99 9.23 18.78
C PRO A 182 -19.64 8.29 19.81
N LYS A 183 -20.97 8.34 19.88
CA LYS A 183 -21.83 7.34 20.52
C LYS A 183 -22.85 6.87 19.48
N GLY A 184 -23.46 5.70 19.66
CA GLY A 184 -24.44 5.20 18.70
C GLY A 184 -25.56 6.20 18.34
N LYS A 185 -25.96 7.05 19.31
CA LYS A 185 -26.98 8.10 19.13
C LYS A 185 -26.46 9.45 18.62
N THR A 186 -25.15 9.60 18.43
CA THR A 186 -24.57 10.85 17.91
C THR A 186 -25.08 11.06 16.49
N ARG A 187 -25.75 12.18 16.24
CA ARG A 187 -26.24 12.56 14.91
C ARG A 187 -25.12 13.21 14.09
N LEU A 188 -24.99 12.74 12.86
CA LEU A 188 -24.06 13.24 11.87
C LEU A 188 -24.58 14.49 11.18
N GLN A 189 -23.68 15.37 10.78
CA GLN A 189 -23.99 16.65 10.15
C GLN A 189 -23.19 16.82 8.86
N SER A 190 -23.75 17.58 7.92
CA SER A 190 -23.00 18.02 6.73
C SER A 190 -21.71 18.71 7.15
N GLY A 191 -20.60 18.37 6.49
CA GLY A 191 -19.27 18.88 6.80
C GLY A 191 -18.47 18.08 7.83
N ASP A 192 -19.09 17.16 8.58
CA ASP A 192 -18.39 16.25 9.49
C ASP A 192 -17.31 15.44 8.75
N VAL A 193 -16.18 15.18 9.40
CA VAL A 193 -15.19 14.20 8.94
C VAL A 193 -15.17 13.03 9.90
N LEU A 194 -15.56 11.86 9.42
CA LEU A 194 -15.60 10.62 10.18
C LEU A 194 -14.28 9.88 10.04
N SER A 195 -13.69 9.46 11.16
CA SER A 195 -12.61 8.48 11.16
C SER A 195 -13.22 7.09 11.39
N ILE A 196 -13.21 6.25 10.37
CA ILE A 196 -13.85 4.93 10.39
C ILE A 196 -12.76 3.86 10.41
N LEU A 197 -12.76 3.06 11.47
CA LEU A 197 -11.88 1.92 11.65
C LEU A 197 -12.62 0.64 11.25
N GLY A 198 -11.98 -0.29 10.54
CA GLY A 198 -12.56 -1.58 10.20
C GLY A 198 -11.50 -2.59 9.76
N TYR A 199 -11.91 -3.81 9.44
CA TYR A 199 -11.01 -4.76 8.79
C TYR A 199 -10.72 -4.32 7.35
N PRO A 200 -9.55 -4.68 6.78
CA PRO A 200 -9.17 -4.25 5.43
C PRO A 200 -10.24 -4.55 4.37
N LYS A 201 -10.88 -5.72 4.41
CA LYS A 201 -11.95 -6.10 3.47
C LYS A 201 -13.16 -5.14 3.54
N ASP A 202 -13.55 -4.71 4.74
CA ASP A 202 -14.72 -3.87 4.98
C ASP A 202 -14.41 -2.43 4.56
N ILE A 203 -13.19 -1.95 4.81
CA ILE A 203 -12.76 -0.62 4.36
C ILE A 203 -12.59 -0.55 2.84
N ILE A 204 -12.18 -1.65 2.19
CA ILE A 204 -12.17 -1.73 0.73
C ILE A 204 -13.60 -1.62 0.17
N GLU A 205 -14.55 -2.39 0.71
CA GLU A 205 -15.97 -2.31 0.32
C GLU A 205 -16.52 -0.89 0.53
N LEU A 206 -16.19 -0.26 1.67
CA LEU A 206 -16.58 1.10 1.97
C LEU A 206 -16.04 2.11 0.95
N ARG A 207 -14.78 1.96 0.52
CA ARG A 207 -14.16 2.81 -0.51
C ARG A 207 -14.84 2.64 -1.86
N GLU A 208 -15.14 1.41 -2.25
CA GLU A 208 -15.84 1.14 -3.52
C GLU A 208 -17.24 1.74 -3.53
N TRP A 209 -17.94 1.69 -2.39
CA TRP A 209 -19.22 2.38 -2.23
C TRP A 209 -19.08 3.90 -2.34
N LEU A 210 -18.08 4.50 -1.69
CA LEU A 210 -17.80 5.94 -1.78
C LEU A 210 -17.46 6.41 -3.21
N ASP A 211 -16.84 5.55 -4.02
CA ASP A 211 -16.47 5.85 -5.41
C ASP A 211 -17.66 5.70 -6.40
N SER A 212 -18.79 5.12 -5.99
CA SER A 212 -19.83 4.62 -6.90
C SER A 212 -20.67 5.68 -7.66
N ILE A 213 -20.48 6.99 -7.38
CA ILE A 213 -21.25 8.09 -8.00
C ILE A 213 -20.34 9.30 -8.35
N THR A 214 -19.05 9.07 -8.60
CA THR A 214 -18.14 10.11 -9.15
C THR A 214 -17.86 9.87 -10.62
#